data_AF-A0A914TPK7-F1
#
_entry.id   AF-A0A914TPK7-F1
#
_cell.length_a   1.000
_cell.length_b   1.000
_cell.length_c   1.000
_cell.angle_alpha   90.00
_cell.angle_beta   90.00
_cell.angle_gamma   90.00
#
_symmetry.space_group_name_H-M   'P 1'
#
loop_
_entity.id
_entity.type
_entity.pdbx_description
1 polymer ?
#
loop_
_entity_poly.entity_id
_entity_poly.type
_entity_poly.pdbx_seq_one_letter_code
_entity_poly.pdbx_strand_id
1 'polypeptide(L)'
;MYHGDLERDADDDTWDPCIRNGNSAINIFLFAFTTQTTIGYGFRYPTDACPLVVCVMCVQFMVGILCQTLMAGVIFAKLARPIKRAATIMFSKNAVICMRNGKLCLQFRVGDMRKSLLAEAHVRLQMIKKCITLEGETLPFHQFDMNVGYDTG
;
A
#
# COMPACT_ATOMS: atom_id res chain seq x y z
N MET A 1 -32.66 -22.78 -0.68
CA MET A 1 -34.03 -22.28 -0.54
C MET A 1 -34.09 -21.00 -1.36
N TYR A 2 -34.54 -21.10 -2.61
CA TYR A 2 -34.68 -19.97 -3.54
C TYR A 2 -36.10 -19.41 -3.38
N HIS A 3 -36.24 -18.09 -3.27
CA HIS A 3 -37.56 -17.46 -3.12
C HIS A 3 -38.39 -17.59 -4.42
N GLY A 4 -37.74 -17.72 -5.59
CA GLY A 4 -38.42 -17.86 -6.89
C GLY A 4 -38.50 -16.55 -7.69
N ASP A 5 -37.87 -15.47 -7.21
CA ASP A 5 -37.92 -14.12 -7.81
C ASP A 5 -37.31 -14.00 -9.21
N LEU A 6 -36.56 -15.01 -9.66
CA LEU A 6 -35.95 -15.05 -11.00
C LEU A 6 -36.84 -15.73 -12.05
N GLU A 7 -37.85 -16.49 -11.61
CA GLU A 7 -38.67 -17.35 -12.47
C GLU A 7 -40.08 -16.77 -12.71
N ARG A 8 -40.43 -15.67 -12.02
CA ARG A 8 -41.73 -15.00 -12.14
C ARG A 8 -41.60 -13.65 -12.83
N ASP A 9 -42.59 -13.35 -13.68
CA ASP A 9 -42.72 -12.05 -14.34
C ASP A 9 -43.08 -10.96 -13.32
N ALA A 10 -42.64 -9.72 -13.59
CA ALA A 10 -42.70 -8.59 -12.66
C ALA A 10 -44.13 -8.06 -12.37
N ASP A 11 -45.15 -8.60 -13.05
CA ASP A 11 -46.55 -8.12 -13.06
C ASP A 11 -47.52 -9.05 -12.29
N ASP A 12 -47.00 -10.02 -11.54
CA ASP A 12 -47.84 -10.88 -10.68
C ASP A 12 -48.19 -10.15 -9.37
N ASP A 13 -49.35 -9.50 -9.34
CA ASP A 13 -49.88 -8.73 -8.18
C ASP A 13 -50.00 -9.56 -6.89
N THR A 14 -49.96 -10.89 -6.98
CA THR A 14 -50.08 -11.79 -5.82
C THR A 14 -48.74 -12.15 -5.17
N TRP A 15 -47.62 -11.76 -5.77
CA TRP A 15 -46.28 -12.12 -5.33
C TRP A 15 -45.48 -10.90 -4.88
N ASP A 16 -45.00 -10.90 -3.64
CA ASP A 16 -44.08 -9.86 -3.17
C ASP A 16 -42.62 -10.37 -3.26
N PRO A 17 -41.80 -9.85 -4.20
CA PRO A 17 -40.43 -10.32 -4.40
C PRO A 17 -39.51 -9.80 -3.29
N CYS A 18 -38.43 -10.52 -2.95
CA CYS A 18 -37.48 -10.05 -1.94
C CYS A 18 -36.78 -8.73 -2.34
N ILE A 19 -36.56 -8.54 -3.64
CA ILE A 19 -35.96 -7.34 -4.22
C ILE A 19 -36.83 -6.91 -5.40
N ARG A 20 -37.41 -5.71 -5.30
CA ARG A 20 -38.21 -5.14 -6.39
C ARG A 20 -37.33 -4.90 -7.61
N ASN A 21 -37.85 -5.26 -8.80
CA ASN A 21 -37.15 -5.16 -10.09
C ASN A 21 -35.83 -5.98 -10.16
N GLY A 22 -35.75 -7.09 -9.40
CA GLY A 22 -34.62 -8.01 -9.28
C GLY A 22 -34.71 -9.30 -10.12
N ASN A 23 -35.46 -9.30 -11.22
CA ASN A 23 -35.80 -10.50 -12.02
C ASN A 23 -34.67 -11.12 -12.85
N SER A 24 -33.41 -10.67 -12.70
CA SER A 24 -32.27 -11.21 -13.44
C SER A 24 -31.00 -11.14 -12.59
N ALA A 25 -30.06 -12.05 -12.80
CA ALA A 25 -28.76 -12.04 -12.13
C ALA A 25 -28.02 -10.70 -12.30
N ILE A 26 -28.13 -10.07 -13.48
CA ILE A 26 -27.54 -8.75 -13.73
C ILE A 26 -28.23 -7.66 -12.90
N ASN A 27 -29.56 -7.75 -12.74
CA ASN A 27 -30.33 -6.80 -11.93
C ASN A 27 -29.98 -6.90 -10.44
N ILE A 28 -29.82 -8.12 -9.94
CA ILE A 28 -29.37 -8.38 -8.56
C ILE A 28 -27.92 -7.92 -8.37
N PHE A 29 -27.04 -8.15 -9.35
CA PHE A 29 -25.67 -7.63 -9.31
C PHE A 29 -25.63 -6.10 -9.28
N LEU A 30 -26.41 -5.44 -10.12
CA LEU A 30 -26.53 -3.98 -10.13
C LEU A 30 -27.09 -3.46 -8.80
N PHE A 31 -28.08 -4.13 -8.22
CA PHE A 31 -28.56 -3.82 -6.88
C PHE A 31 -27.41 -3.91 -5.86
N ALA A 32 -26.73 -5.06 -5.76
CA ALA A 32 -25.61 -5.25 -4.84
C ALA A 32 -24.50 -4.20 -5.05
N PHE A 33 -24.13 -3.90 -6.29
CA PHE A 33 -23.14 -2.87 -6.63
C PHE A 33 -23.58 -1.48 -6.15
N THR A 34 -24.81 -1.08 -6.44
CA THR A 34 -25.34 0.25 -6.07
C THR A 34 -25.56 0.40 -4.57
N THR A 35 -25.89 -0.69 -3.86
CA THR A 35 -25.94 -0.73 -2.40
C THR A 35 -24.53 -0.61 -1.81
N GLN A 36 -23.56 -1.36 -2.34
CA GLN A 36 -22.18 -1.36 -1.86
C GLN A 36 -21.48 -0.01 -2.03
N THR A 37 -21.72 0.63 -3.17
CA THR A 37 -21.17 1.95 -3.51
C THR A 37 -22.00 3.10 -2.95
N THR A 38 -23.09 2.81 -2.24
CA THR A 38 -24.03 3.78 -1.68
C THR A 38 -24.63 4.76 -2.71
N ILE A 39 -24.69 4.35 -3.98
CA ILE A 39 -25.30 5.15 -5.06
C ILE A 39 -26.82 5.16 -4.89
N GLY A 40 -27.42 3.98 -4.65
CA GLY A 40 -28.83 3.85 -4.29
C GLY A 40 -29.82 4.52 -5.25
N TYR A 41 -29.82 4.16 -6.54
CA TYR A 41 -30.74 4.74 -7.54
C TYR A 41 -32.24 4.64 -7.20
N GLY A 42 -32.64 3.81 -6.23
CA GLY A 42 -34.02 3.68 -5.76
C GLY A 42 -34.93 2.85 -6.68
N PHE A 43 -34.52 2.55 -7.91
CA PHE A 43 -35.28 1.68 -8.82
C PHE A 43 -35.35 0.22 -8.37
N ARG A 44 -34.34 -0.25 -7.61
CA ARG A 44 -34.29 -1.58 -7.00
C ARG A 44 -34.11 -1.41 -5.50
N TYR A 45 -34.98 -2.03 -4.70
CA TYR A 45 -34.97 -1.93 -3.24
C TYR A 45 -35.46 -3.24 -2.61
N PRO A 46 -34.97 -3.58 -1.40
CA PRO A 46 -35.42 -4.77 -0.68
C PRO A 46 -36.83 -4.56 -0.12
N THR A 47 -37.60 -5.65 -0.01
CA THR A 47 -38.92 -5.68 0.65
C THR A 47 -38.83 -6.43 1.98
N ASP A 48 -39.91 -6.43 2.75
CA ASP A 48 -40.05 -7.16 4.01
C ASP A 48 -40.42 -8.64 3.83
N ALA A 49 -40.68 -9.10 2.59
CA ALA A 49 -40.96 -10.50 2.28
C ALA A 49 -39.84 -11.45 2.72
N CYS A 50 -38.57 -11.00 2.70
CA CYS A 50 -37.41 -11.86 2.91
C CYS A 50 -36.41 -11.26 3.90
N PRO A 51 -36.53 -11.58 5.22
CA PRO A 51 -35.58 -11.12 6.24
C PRO A 51 -34.13 -11.54 5.97
N LEU A 52 -33.93 -12.68 5.30
CA LEU A 52 -32.61 -13.18 4.92
C LEU A 52 -31.85 -12.19 4.02
N VAL A 53 -32.55 -11.47 3.13
CA VAL A 53 -31.93 -10.48 2.24
C VAL A 53 -31.37 -9.32 3.04
N VAL A 54 -32.08 -8.85 4.07
CA VAL A 54 -31.61 -7.79 4.97
C VAL A 54 -30.32 -8.23 5.69
N CYS A 55 -30.28 -9.46 6.22
CA CYS A 55 -29.07 -10.01 6.84
C CYS A 55 -27.88 -10.05 5.87
N VAL A 56 -28.10 -10.50 4.63
CA VAL A 56 -27.05 -10.54 3.59
C VAL A 56 -26.56 -9.13 3.25
N MET A 57 -27.46 -8.14 3.15
CA MET A 57 -27.09 -6.74 2.91
C MET A 57 -26.24 -6.16 4.06
N CYS A 58 -26.56 -6.49 5.31
CA CYS A 58 -25.74 -6.09 6.47
C CYS A 58 -24.33 -6.69 6.40
N VAL A 59 -24.21 -7.98 6.09
CA VAL A 59 -22.90 -8.64 5.93
C VAL A 59 -22.12 -8.04 4.78
N GLN A 60 -22.78 -7.83 3.64
CA GLN A 60 -22.19 -7.18 2.47
C GLN A 60 -21.62 -5.79 2.84
N PHE A 61 -22.40 -4.96 3.54
CA PHE A 61 -21.97 -3.64 3.99
C PHE A 61 -20.74 -3.70 4.91
N MET A 62 -20.72 -4.60 5.89
CA MET A 62 -19.59 -4.77 6.80
C MET A 62 -18.30 -5.15 6.05
N VAL A 63 -18.39 -6.14 5.16
CA VAL A 63 -17.24 -6.58 4.35
C VAL A 63 -16.76 -5.47 3.42
N GLY A 64 -17.70 -4.74 2.82
CA GLY A 64 -17.42 -3.63 1.94
C GLY A 64 -16.64 -2.49 2.61
N ILE A 65 -17.08 -2.06 3.80
CA ILE A 65 -16.36 -1.04 4.58
C ILE A 65 -14.97 -1.54 4.96
N LEU A 66 -14.84 -2.78 5.43
CA LEU A 66 -13.54 -3.34 5.79
C LEU A 66 -12.57 -3.27 4.62
N CYS A 67 -12.99 -3.72 3.42
CA CYS A 67 -12.19 -3.65 2.21
C CYS A 67 -11.82 -2.20 1.83
N GLN A 68 -12.77 -1.27 1.91
CA GLN A 68 -12.55 0.13 1.59
C GLN A 68 -11.54 0.78 2.55
N THR A 69 -11.66 0.53 3.86
CA THR A 69 -10.73 1.04 4.87
C THR A 69 -9.32 0.46 4.68
N LEU A 70 -9.20 -0.84 4.40
CA LEU A 70 -7.91 -1.47 4.13
C LEU A 70 -7.25 -0.88 2.88
N MET A 71 -8.01 -0.70 1.79
CA MET A 71 -7.50 -0.12 0.55
C MET A 71 -7.01 1.32 0.79
N ALA A 72 -7.79 2.15 1.47
CA ALA A 72 -7.38 3.50 1.83
C ALA A 72 -6.10 3.48 2.70
N GLY A 73 -6.03 2.60 3.70
CA GLY A 73 -4.86 2.43 4.55
C GLY A 73 -3.59 2.06 3.77
N VAL A 74 -3.68 1.13 2.81
CA VAL A 74 -2.56 0.76 1.93
C VAL A 74 -2.13 1.93 1.04
N ILE A 75 -3.08 2.68 0.48
CA ILE A 75 -2.80 3.86 -0.34
C ILE A 75 -2.07 4.92 0.51
N PHE A 76 -2.58 5.25 1.70
CA PHE A 76 -1.94 6.20 2.60
C PHE A 76 -0.55 5.73 3.03
N ALA A 77 -0.38 4.45 3.37
CA ALA A 77 0.93 3.88 3.69
C ALA A 77 1.91 4.00 2.52
N LYS A 78 1.46 3.79 1.28
CA LYS A 78 2.28 3.93 0.07
C LYS A 78 2.66 5.39 -0.20
N LEU A 79 1.73 6.33 -0.01
CA LEU A 79 1.97 7.77 -0.19
C LEU A 79 2.86 8.36 0.91
N ALA A 80 2.77 7.85 2.13
CA ALA A 80 3.58 8.29 3.27
C ALA A 80 5.05 7.85 3.16
N ARG A 81 5.35 6.81 2.36
CA ARG A 81 6.74 6.37 2.15
C ARG A 81 7.57 7.48 1.48
N PRO A 82 8.64 7.96 2.11
CA PRO A 82 9.43 9.09 1.60
C PRO A 82 10.42 8.65 0.49
N ILE A 83 9.99 7.82 -0.47
CA ILE A 83 10.84 7.30 -1.56
C ILE A 83 11.49 8.43 -2.37
N LYS A 84 10.76 9.54 -2.55
CA LYS A 84 11.25 10.72 -3.28
C LYS A 84 12.31 11.52 -2.53
N ARG A 85 12.51 11.31 -1.21
CA ARG A 85 13.49 12.05 -0.42
C ARG A 85 14.92 11.56 -0.67
N ALA A 86 15.11 10.27 -0.91
CA ALA A 86 16.44 9.74 -1.27
C ALA A 86 16.98 10.36 -2.57
N ALA A 87 16.10 10.74 -3.50
CA ALA A 87 16.46 11.38 -4.75
C ALA A 87 16.92 12.85 -4.61
N THR A 88 16.70 13.49 -3.44
CA THR A 88 17.18 14.87 -3.19
C THR A 88 18.56 14.91 -2.55
N ILE A 89 19.09 13.76 -2.12
CA ILE A 89 20.43 13.63 -1.57
C ILE A 89 21.40 13.38 -2.72
N MET A 90 22.32 14.31 -2.95
CA MET A 90 23.34 14.19 -3.97
C MET A 90 24.72 13.93 -3.36
N PHE A 91 25.46 13.02 -3.99
CA PHE A 91 26.85 12.74 -3.68
C PHE A 91 27.77 13.45 -4.70
N SER A 92 28.97 13.83 -4.27
CA SER A 92 30.02 14.27 -5.19
C SER A 92 30.35 13.14 -6.16
N LYS A 93 30.54 13.47 -7.45
CA LYS A 93 30.89 12.50 -8.50
C LYS A 93 32.18 11.75 -8.20
N ASN A 94 33.15 12.41 -7.56
CA ASN A 94 34.46 11.87 -7.25
C ASN A 94 34.71 11.95 -5.76
N ALA A 95 35.30 10.91 -5.18
CA ALA A 95 35.95 10.97 -3.88
C ALA A 95 37.43 11.31 -4.06
N VAL A 96 38.02 12.00 -3.11
CA VAL A 96 39.42 12.42 -3.15
C VAL A 96 40.15 11.99 -1.89
N ILE A 97 41.44 11.69 -2.04
CA ILE A 97 42.33 11.41 -0.91
C ILE A 97 43.28 12.60 -0.78
N CYS A 98 43.31 13.21 0.40
CA CYS A 98 44.27 14.28 0.67
C CYS A 98 44.69 14.31 2.14
N MET A 99 45.75 15.08 2.41
CA MET A 99 46.24 15.31 3.76
C MET A 99 45.40 16.37 4.46
N ARG A 100 44.85 16.04 5.63
CA ARG A 100 44.15 16.99 6.51
C ARG A 100 44.62 16.78 7.95
N ASN A 101 45.10 17.85 8.59
CA ASN A 101 45.68 17.80 9.94
C ASN A 101 46.75 16.70 10.11
N GLY A 102 47.63 16.53 9.11
CA GLY A 102 48.71 15.54 9.14
C GLY A 102 48.28 14.08 8.92
N LYS A 103 46.99 13.81 8.69
CA LYS A 103 46.46 12.47 8.40
C LYS A 103 45.95 12.38 6.98
N LEU A 104 46.11 11.20 6.36
CA LEU A 104 45.54 10.91 5.05
C LEU A 104 44.03 10.63 5.22
N CYS A 105 43.19 11.40 4.53
CA CYS A 105 41.74 11.31 4.65
C CYS A 105 41.08 11.10 3.28
N LEU A 106 40.20 10.10 3.20
CA LEU A 106 39.25 9.94 2.11
C LEU A 106 38.07 10.90 2.34
N GLN A 107 37.77 11.74 1.35
CA GLN A 107 36.71 12.75 1.44
C GLN A 107 35.78 12.65 0.23
N PHE A 108 34.48 12.79 0.50
CA PHE A 108 33.41 12.96 -0.46
C PHE A 108 32.40 13.95 0.11
N ARG A 109 31.59 14.57 -0.75
CA ARG A 109 30.55 15.52 -0.31
C ARG A 109 29.17 14.91 -0.46
N VAL A 110 28.30 15.21 0.49
CA VAL A 110 26.88 14.89 0.46
C VAL A 110 26.12 16.20 0.64
N GLY A 111 25.06 16.42 -0.15
CA GLY A 111 24.21 17.60 -0.05
C GLY A 111 22.73 17.26 -0.19
N ASP A 112 21.88 17.91 0.60
CA ASP A 112 20.43 17.87 0.43
C ASP A 112 20.02 19.05 -0.45
N MET A 113 19.40 18.75 -1.60
CA MET A 113 18.92 19.77 -2.55
C MET A 113 17.59 20.42 -2.12
N ARG A 114 16.98 19.96 -1.03
CA ARG A 114 15.73 20.51 -0.50
C ARG A 114 16.00 21.56 0.57
N LYS A 115 15.09 22.55 0.69
CA LYS A 115 15.14 23.57 1.74
C LYS A 115 14.79 23.04 3.15
N SER A 116 14.11 21.90 3.25
CA SER A 116 13.72 21.29 4.52
C SER A 116 14.88 20.51 5.13
N LEU A 117 15.13 20.65 6.43
CA LEU A 117 16.18 19.92 7.12
C LEU A 117 15.92 18.40 7.17
N LEU A 118 16.97 17.61 7.01
CA LEU A 118 16.99 16.16 7.28
C LEU A 118 17.25 15.92 8.77
N ALA A 119 16.21 15.54 9.51
CA ALA A 119 16.35 15.09 10.90
C ALA A 119 17.09 13.74 10.95
N GLU A 120 17.91 13.54 11.99
CA GLU A 120 18.66 12.29 12.25
C GLU A 120 19.52 11.80 11.07
N ALA A 121 20.13 12.75 10.35
CA ALA A 121 21.04 12.43 9.27
C ALA A 121 22.31 11.74 9.81
N HIS A 122 22.50 10.48 9.42
CA HIS A 122 23.70 9.69 9.70
C HIS A 122 24.29 9.16 8.40
N VAL A 123 25.61 9.01 8.36
CA VAL A 123 26.33 8.52 7.19
C VAL A 123 27.04 7.23 7.57
N ARG A 124 26.95 6.23 6.70
CA ARG A 124 27.74 4.99 6.78
C ARG A 124 28.55 4.84 5.51
N LEU A 125 29.75 4.30 5.64
CA LEU A 125 30.67 4.11 4.53
C LEU A 125 31.17 2.67 4.56
N GLN A 126 31.07 1.96 3.44
CA GLN A 126 31.52 0.57 3.34
C GLN A 126 32.44 0.42 2.14
N MET A 127 33.54 -0.32 2.32
CA MET A 127 34.43 -0.75 1.25
C MET A 127 34.04 -2.17 0.83
N ILE A 128 33.70 -2.35 -0.45
CA ILE A 128 33.39 -3.67 -1.00
C ILE A 128 34.62 -4.20 -1.73
N LYS A 129 35.16 -5.33 -1.27
CA LYS A 129 36.32 -5.97 -1.88
C LYS A 129 36.20 -7.49 -1.79
N LYS A 130 36.71 -8.20 -2.80
CA LYS A 130 36.91 -9.65 -2.72
C LYS A 130 37.88 -9.97 -1.58
N CYS A 131 37.49 -10.90 -0.71
CA CYS A 131 38.30 -11.39 0.40
C CYS A 131 38.38 -12.93 0.33
N ILE A 132 39.48 -13.49 0.80
CA ILE A 132 39.61 -14.94 1.02
C ILE A 132 39.85 -15.12 2.51
N THR A 133 39.03 -15.93 3.17
CA THR A 133 39.15 -16.19 4.61
C THR A 133 40.34 -17.09 4.89
N LEU A 134 40.72 -17.21 6.16
CA LEU A 134 41.84 -18.06 6.58
C LEU A 134 41.56 -19.56 6.31
N GLU A 135 40.28 -19.92 6.27
CA GLU A 135 39.76 -21.26 5.95
C GLU A 135 39.72 -21.53 4.44
N GLY A 136 40.12 -20.57 3.61
CA GLY A 136 40.15 -20.68 2.14
C GLY A 136 38.81 -20.34 1.45
N GLU A 137 37.82 -19.86 2.19
CA GLU A 137 36.53 -19.45 1.60
C GLU A 137 36.69 -18.13 0.83
N THR A 138 36.18 -18.08 -0.41
CA THR A 138 36.23 -16.88 -1.24
C THR A 138 34.93 -16.08 -1.11
N LEU A 139 35.03 -14.87 -0.58
CA LEU A 139 33.93 -13.91 -0.44
C LEU A 139 34.01 -12.88 -1.57
N PRO A 140 33.16 -12.96 -2.62
CA PRO A 140 33.27 -12.08 -3.79
C PRO A 140 32.98 -10.61 -3.48
N PHE A 141 32.05 -10.34 -2.55
CA PHE A 141 31.61 -8.98 -2.20
C PHE A 141 31.64 -8.76 -0.68
N HIS A 142 32.79 -8.98 -0.05
CA HIS A 142 32.92 -8.71 1.38
C HIS A 142 32.85 -7.21 1.66
N GLN A 143 32.01 -6.82 2.61
CA GLN A 143 31.79 -5.43 3.01
C GLN A 143 32.60 -5.12 4.27
N PHE A 144 33.56 -4.21 4.15
CA PHE A 144 34.33 -3.69 5.28
C PHE A 144 33.78 -2.34 5.69
N ASP A 145 33.35 -2.19 6.94
CA ASP A 145 32.88 -0.90 7.45
C ASP A 145 34.05 0.09 7.58
N MET A 146 33.84 1.32 7.13
CA MET A 146 34.82 2.40 7.20
C MET A 146 34.34 3.46 8.18
N ASN A 147 35.12 3.68 9.24
CA ASN A 147 34.76 4.62 10.28
C ASN A 147 34.75 6.07 9.75
N VAL A 148 33.58 6.72 9.85
CA VAL A 148 33.35 8.12 9.49
C VAL A 148 32.99 8.99 10.70
N GLY A 149 33.31 8.51 11.92
CA GLY A 149 33.07 9.21 13.19
C GLY A 149 31.88 8.67 13.99
N TYR A 150 31.44 7.43 13.76
CA TYR A 150 30.28 6.82 14.44
C TYR A 150 30.44 6.80 15.97
N ASP A 151 31.65 6.55 16.46
CA ASP A 151 31.94 6.41 17.90
C ASP A 151 31.98 7.75 18.66
N THR A 152 31.99 8.86 17.93
CA THR A 152 32.15 10.24 18.47
C THR A 152 30.94 11.14 18.22
N GLY A 153 29.91 10.62 17.54
CA GLY A 153 28.73 11.36 17.08
C GLY A 153 27.47 11.09 17.88
#